data_AF-A0A353E1K4-F1
#
_entry.id   AF-A0A353E1K4-F1
#
_cell.length_a   1.000
_cell.length_b   1.000
_cell.length_c   1.000
_cell.angle_alpha   90.00
_cell.angle_beta   90.00
_cell.angle_gamma   90.00
#
_symmetry.space_group_name_H-M   'P 1'
#
loop_
_entity.id
_entity.type
_entity.pdbx_description
1 polymer ?
#
loop_
_entity_poly.entity_id
_entity_poly.type
_entity_poly.pdbx_seq_one_letter_code
_entity_poly.pdbx_strand_id
1 'polypeptide(L)'
;MLENGDILLAFSFGSTSDHRSVATLRCRFNGETLSIAQVGTPLELKAGRGLLEPSLTRFEDRFYLTLRAEDGRGYLAVSQDGLHWNRKETWKWEDGQPLDLSSTQQHWLTHGEELFLVYTRKAMENQNVIRWRAPLWMARVNLEQHRLIRSSEQVVFPMIGDGVSQPDEVALMGNFHITPVSKNESWVTVGEWLPRKDARGNLLLARLRWPAK
;
A
#
# COMPACT_ATOMS: atom_id res chain seq x y z
N MET A 1 -4.40 -10.13 -13.11
CA MET A 1 -4.88 -10.64 -14.41
C MET A 1 -6.26 -11.23 -14.20
N LEU A 2 -7.16 -10.99 -15.14
CA LEU A 2 -8.52 -11.55 -15.17
C LEU A 2 -8.50 -12.93 -15.84
N GLU A 3 -9.59 -13.69 -15.70
CA GLU A 3 -9.70 -15.04 -16.29
C GLU A 3 -9.55 -15.05 -17.82
N ASN A 4 -9.97 -13.97 -18.48
CA ASN A 4 -9.84 -13.81 -19.93
C ASN A 4 -8.44 -13.33 -20.38
N GLY A 5 -7.46 -13.25 -19.45
CA GLY A 5 -6.10 -12.78 -19.73
C GLY A 5 -5.93 -11.25 -19.73
N ASP A 6 -7.01 -10.47 -19.62
CA ASP A 6 -6.89 -9.02 -19.51
C ASP A 6 -6.20 -8.63 -18.18
N ILE A 7 -5.52 -7.48 -18.18
CA ILE A 7 -4.74 -6.96 -17.06
C ILE A 7 -5.48 -5.78 -16.46
N LEU A 8 -5.70 -5.79 -15.15
CA LEU A 8 -6.12 -4.59 -14.43
C LEU A 8 -4.90 -3.81 -13.95
N LEU A 9 -4.86 -2.53 -14.25
CA LEU A 9 -3.80 -1.61 -13.85
C LEU A 9 -4.41 -0.38 -13.16
N ALA A 10 -4.14 -0.22 -11.86
CA ALA A 10 -4.49 1.01 -11.15
C ALA A 10 -3.41 2.06 -11.38
N PHE A 11 -3.80 3.31 -11.64
CA PHE A 11 -2.87 4.40 -11.88
C PHE A 11 -3.41 5.73 -11.36
N SER A 12 -2.49 6.58 -10.89
CA SER A 12 -2.79 7.97 -10.58
C SER A 12 -2.63 8.82 -11.83
N PHE A 13 -3.51 9.79 -12.04
CA PHE A 13 -3.47 10.73 -13.16
C PHE A 13 -4.06 12.09 -12.78
N GLY A 14 -3.83 13.09 -13.62
CA GLY A 14 -4.28 14.47 -13.43
C GLY A 14 -3.65 15.34 -14.51
N SER A 15 -4.34 16.41 -14.92
CA SER A 15 -3.81 17.36 -15.91
C SER A 15 -2.66 18.20 -15.35
N THR A 16 -2.55 18.32 -14.03
CA THR A 16 -1.44 18.98 -13.33
C THR A 16 -0.93 18.09 -12.20
N SER A 17 0.09 18.57 -11.46
CA SER A 17 0.59 17.90 -10.25
C SER A 17 -0.37 18.02 -9.06
N ASP A 18 -1.34 18.92 -9.14
CA ASP A 18 -2.36 19.17 -8.13
C ASP A 18 -3.67 18.51 -8.57
N HIS A 19 -4.50 18.06 -7.64
CA HIS A 19 -5.79 17.38 -7.96
C HIS A 19 -5.64 16.06 -8.74
N ARG A 20 -4.74 15.19 -8.27
CA ARG A 20 -4.59 13.82 -8.75
C ARG A 20 -5.81 12.97 -8.41
N SER A 21 -6.23 12.18 -9.39
CA SER A 21 -7.27 11.16 -9.29
C SER A 21 -6.66 9.78 -9.52
N VAL A 22 -7.36 8.73 -9.12
CA VAL A 22 -6.97 7.35 -9.40
C VAL A 22 -8.09 6.66 -10.16
N ALA A 23 -7.74 5.93 -11.22
CA ALA A 23 -8.65 5.02 -11.90
C ALA A 23 -7.97 3.66 -12.11
N THR A 24 -8.76 2.65 -12.46
CA THR A 24 -8.25 1.37 -12.93
C THR A 24 -8.53 1.21 -14.41
N LEU A 25 -7.54 0.72 -15.15
CA LEU A 25 -7.62 0.39 -16.55
C LEU A 25 -7.79 -1.12 -16.69
N ARG A 26 -8.65 -1.56 -17.60
CA ARG A 26 -8.57 -2.91 -18.16
C ARG A 26 -7.75 -2.82 -19.44
N CYS A 27 -6.61 -3.46 -19.44
CA CYS A 27 -5.69 -3.51 -20.56
C CYS A 27 -5.67 -4.90 -21.18
N ARG A 28 -5.44 -4.98 -22.48
CA ARG A 28 -5.24 -6.23 -23.21
C ARG A 28 -3.80 -6.31 -23.71
N PHE A 29 -3.17 -7.45 -23.51
CA PHE A 29 -1.84 -7.73 -24.04
C PHE A 29 -1.95 -8.75 -25.17
N ASN A 30 -1.46 -8.41 -26.36
CA ASN A 30 -1.52 -9.29 -27.54
C ASN A 30 -0.20 -10.08 -27.77
N GLY A 31 0.73 -10.06 -26.81
CA GLY A 31 2.07 -10.64 -26.95
C GLY A 31 3.17 -9.61 -27.24
N GLU A 32 2.81 -8.41 -27.70
CA GLU A 32 3.76 -7.33 -28.03
C GLU A 32 3.34 -5.99 -27.42
N THR A 33 2.06 -5.63 -27.51
CA THR A 33 1.52 -4.34 -27.10
C THR A 33 0.50 -4.50 -25.98
N LEU A 34 0.62 -3.67 -24.95
CA LEU A 34 -0.40 -3.50 -23.92
C LEU A 34 -1.29 -2.30 -24.30
N SER A 35 -2.55 -2.56 -24.67
CA SER A 35 -3.51 -1.54 -25.06
C SER A 35 -4.60 -1.36 -24.01
N ILE A 36 -5.10 -0.13 -23.85
CA ILE A 36 -6.22 0.18 -22.94
C ILE A 36 -7.52 -0.26 -23.62
N ALA A 37 -8.22 -1.23 -23.04
CA ALA A 37 -9.52 -1.68 -23.51
C ALA A 37 -10.68 -0.96 -22.82
N GLN A 38 -10.51 -0.56 -21.55
CA GLN A 38 -11.53 0.17 -20.80
C GLN A 38 -10.88 1.00 -19.68
N VAL A 39 -11.47 2.16 -19.38
CA VAL A 39 -11.13 3.01 -18.24
C VAL A 39 -12.27 2.95 -17.24
N GLY A 40 -11.96 2.64 -15.99
CA GLY A 40 -12.92 2.65 -14.87
C GLY A 40 -13.26 4.06 -14.39
N THR A 41 -14.25 4.18 -13.51
CA THR A 41 -14.66 5.47 -12.94
C THR A 41 -13.56 6.04 -12.05
N PRO A 42 -13.11 7.29 -12.26
CA PRO A 42 -12.12 7.91 -11.40
C PRO A 42 -12.59 8.08 -9.96
N LEU A 43 -11.70 7.77 -9.02
CA LEU A 43 -11.79 8.18 -7.63
C LEU A 43 -11.05 9.51 -7.45
N GLU A 44 -11.63 10.40 -6.65
CA GLU A 44 -11.09 11.74 -6.41
C GLU A 44 -10.99 12.04 -4.91
N LEU A 45 -10.11 12.96 -4.54
CA LEU A 45 -10.01 13.51 -3.19
C LEU A 45 -9.69 15.01 -3.27
N LYS A 46 -10.49 15.84 -2.61
CA LYS A 46 -10.29 17.29 -2.54
C LYS A 46 -9.43 17.69 -1.34
N ALA A 47 -8.26 17.08 -1.20
CA ALA A 47 -7.31 17.36 -0.13
C ALA A 47 -5.87 17.13 -0.60
N GLY A 48 -4.95 18.03 -0.23
CA GLY A 48 -3.57 18.01 -0.71
C GLY A 48 -3.52 17.91 -2.23
N ARG A 49 -2.63 17.05 -2.75
CA ARG A 49 -2.56 16.74 -4.17
C ARG A 49 -3.62 15.75 -4.66
N GLY A 50 -4.56 15.30 -3.83
CA GLY A 50 -5.56 14.29 -4.18
C GLY A 50 -5.10 12.86 -3.89
N LEU A 51 -5.47 11.92 -4.77
CA LEU A 51 -5.11 10.50 -4.64
C LEU A 51 -3.84 10.19 -5.44
N LEU A 52 -2.85 9.61 -4.74
CA LEU A 52 -1.52 9.35 -5.26
C LEU A 52 -1.35 7.86 -5.57
N GLU A 53 -0.30 7.22 -5.08
CA GLU A 53 0.05 5.83 -5.39
C GLU A 53 -1.08 4.86 -4.99
N PRO A 54 -1.65 4.10 -5.95
CA PRO A 54 -2.57 3.02 -5.68
C PRO A 54 -1.87 1.66 -5.55
N SER A 55 -2.45 0.75 -4.79
CA SER A 55 -2.16 -0.69 -4.89
C SER A 55 -3.47 -1.46 -5.05
N LEU A 56 -3.50 -2.31 -6.07
CA LEU A 56 -4.65 -3.12 -6.47
C LEU A 56 -4.34 -4.59 -6.24
N THR A 57 -5.28 -5.34 -5.68
CA THR A 57 -5.23 -6.80 -5.64
C THR A 57 -6.60 -7.41 -5.94
N ARG A 58 -6.60 -8.64 -6.47
CA ARG A 58 -7.77 -9.51 -6.46
C ARG A 58 -7.65 -10.42 -5.25
N PHE A 59 -8.70 -10.51 -4.46
CA PHE A 59 -8.76 -11.40 -3.32
C PHE A 59 -10.16 -12.00 -3.27
N GLU A 60 -10.23 -13.33 -3.25
CA GLU A 60 -11.47 -14.10 -3.46
C GLU A 60 -12.19 -13.67 -4.76
N ASP A 61 -13.47 -13.33 -4.67
CA ASP A 61 -14.36 -12.90 -5.75
C ASP A 61 -14.35 -11.37 -5.96
N ARG A 62 -13.48 -10.63 -5.27
CA ARG A 62 -13.47 -9.17 -5.25
C ARG A 62 -12.10 -8.57 -5.57
N PHE A 63 -12.13 -7.27 -5.86
CA PHE A 63 -10.96 -6.43 -6.04
C PHE A 63 -10.88 -5.40 -4.92
N TYR A 64 -9.66 -5.19 -4.44
CA TYR A 64 -9.36 -4.28 -3.34
C TYR A 64 -8.32 -3.27 -3.81
N LEU A 65 -8.57 -2.00 -3.50
CA LEU A 65 -7.71 -0.88 -3.84
C LEU A 65 -7.35 -0.13 -2.55
N THR A 66 -6.05 0.02 -2.27
CA THR A 66 -5.56 0.94 -1.25
C THR A 66 -4.91 2.15 -1.92
N LEU A 67 -5.06 3.33 -1.31
CA LEU A 67 -4.70 4.61 -1.90
C LEU A 67 -3.90 5.46 -0.90
N ARG A 68 -2.75 5.97 -1.36
CA ARG A 68 -2.02 7.05 -0.69
C ARG A 68 -2.74 8.39 -0.88
N ALA A 69 -2.79 9.17 0.19
CA ALA A 69 -3.23 10.57 0.19
C ALA A 69 -2.31 11.42 1.08
N GLU A 70 -2.58 12.74 1.14
CA GLU A 70 -1.77 13.71 1.89
C GLU A 70 -2.53 14.44 2.99
N ASP A 71 -3.73 13.97 3.32
CA ASP A 71 -4.60 14.48 4.38
C ASP A 71 -4.39 13.73 5.71
N GLY A 72 -3.27 13.01 5.84
CA GLY A 72 -2.97 12.17 6.99
C GLY A 72 -3.73 10.84 7.03
N ARG A 73 -4.42 10.49 5.93
CA ARG A 73 -5.18 9.24 5.78
C ARG A 73 -4.66 8.41 4.61
N GLY A 74 -5.02 7.14 4.65
CA GLY A 74 -4.99 6.22 3.52
C GLY A 74 -6.41 5.71 3.33
N TYR A 75 -6.72 5.27 2.12
CA TYR A 75 -8.08 4.90 1.75
C TYR A 75 -8.15 3.48 1.21
N LEU A 76 -9.31 2.85 1.42
CA LEU A 76 -9.71 1.57 0.85
C LEU A 76 -10.91 1.78 -0.06
N ALA A 77 -10.93 1.12 -1.21
CA ALA A 77 -12.13 0.89 -2.00
C ALA A 77 -12.22 -0.58 -2.44
N VAL A 78 -13.44 -1.08 -2.61
CA VAL A 78 -13.74 -2.46 -3.00
C VAL A 78 -14.61 -2.44 -4.25
N SER A 79 -14.39 -3.41 -5.13
CA SER A 79 -15.09 -3.56 -6.40
C SER A 79 -15.33 -5.02 -6.73
N GLN A 80 -16.40 -5.30 -7.49
CA GLN A 80 -16.67 -6.63 -8.05
C GLN A 80 -15.91 -6.86 -9.37
N ASP A 81 -15.66 -5.82 -10.14
CA ASP A 81 -15.03 -5.91 -11.48
C ASP A 81 -13.65 -5.26 -11.57
N GLY A 82 -13.24 -4.55 -10.51
CA GLY A 82 -11.99 -3.82 -10.43
C GLY A 82 -11.95 -2.54 -11.28
N LEU A 83 -13.08 -2.11 -11.85
CA LEU A 83 -13.21 -0.89 -12.66
C LEU A 83 -14.14 0.13 -12.01
N HIS A 84 -15.21 -0.36 -11.38
CA HIS A 84 -16.21 0.47 -10.71
C HIS A 84 -16.12 0.23 -9.20
N TRP A 85 -15.65 1.26 -8.50
CA TRP A 85 -15.34 1.19 -7.08
C TRP A 85 -16.51 1.68 -6.25
N ASN A 86 -16.72 1.06 -5.09
CA ASN A 86 -17.58 1.63 -4.07
C ASN A 86 -17.03 2.97 -3.55
N ARG A 87 -17.80 3.64 -2.69
CA ARG A 87 -17.30 4.83 -2.01
C ARG A 87 -16.07 4.45 -1.17
N LYS A 88 -14.93 5.11 -1.46
CA LYS A 88 -13.71 4.92 -0.68
C LYS A 88 -13.91 5.28 0.80
N GLU A 89 -13.32 4.49 1.68
CA GLU A 89 -13.30 4.71 3.13
C GLU A 89 -11.89 4.98 3.63
N THR A 90 -11.75 5.74 4.72
CA THR A 90 -10.44 5.87 5.38
C THR A 90 -10.09 4.59 6.14
N TRP A 91 -8.81 4.27 6.20
CA TRP A 91 -8.34 3.19 7.06
C TRP A 91 -8.62 3.48 8.53
N LYS A 92 -9.12 2.45 9.22
CA LYS A 92 -9.38 2.44 10.65
C LYS A 92 -9.04 1.07 11.21
N TRP A 93 -8.82 1.04 12.51
CA TRP A 93 -8.71 -0.18 13.29
C TRP A 93 -10.11 -0.78 13.54
N GLU A 94 -10.15 -2.04 13.96
CA GLU A 94 -11.39 -2.77 14.31
C GLU A 94 -12.20 -2.09 15.43
N ASP A 95 -11.53 -1.38 16.32
CA ASP A 95 -12.14 -0.55 17.38
C ASP A 95 -12.76 0.78 16.84
N GLY A 96 -12.67 1.02 15.53
CA GLY A 96 -13.16 2.22 14.87
C GLY A 96 -12.22 3.42 14.94
N GLN A 97 -11.11 3.34 15.66
CA GLN A 97 -10.13 4.42 15.73
C GLN A 97 -9.49 4.65 14.35
N PRO A 98 -9.34 5.90 13.91
CA PRO A 98 -8.67 6.19 12.66
C PRO A 98 -7.22 5.70 12.63
N LEU A 99 -6.77 5.20 11.48
CA LEU A 99 -5.36 4.98 11.23
C LEU A 99 -4.72 6.30 10.80
N ASP A 100 -3.74 6.78 11.55
CA ASP A 100 -2.98 7.98 11.22
C ASP A 100 -1.78 7.61 10.35
N LEU A 101 -1.80 8.11 9.12
CA LEU A 101 -0.80 7.84 8.10
C LEU A 101 -0.05 9.13 7.75
N SER A 102 1.04 8.98 7.01
CA SER A 102 1.71 10.08 6.31
C SER A 102 1.58 9.87 4.80
N SER A 103 2.08 10.82 4.01
CA SER A 103 2.10 10.72 2.55
C SER A 103 3.14 9.67 2.09
N THR A 104 2.80 8.40 2.28
CA THR A 104 3.57 7.18 1.98
C THR A 104 2.70 6.12 1.29
N GLN A 105 3.32 5.29 0.44
CA GLN A 105 2.61 4.20 -0.23
C GLN A 105 2.18 3.10 0.74
N GLN A 106 1.20 2.31 0.29
CA GLN A 106 0.69 1.13 0.97
C GLN A 106 0.57 0.01 -0.07
N HIS A 107 0.82 -1.24 0.30
CA HIS A 107 0.62 -2.37 -0.60
C HIS A 107 -0.22 -3.47 0.02
N TRP A 108 -0.98 -4.14 -0.83
CA TRP A 108 -1.61 -5.40 -0.48
C TRP A 108 -0.59 -6.53 -0.42
N LEU A 109 -0.79 -7.40 0.55
CA LEU A 109 -0.22 -8.74 0.57
C LEU A 109 -1.36 -9.73 0.70
N THR A 110 -1.45 -10.68 -0.23
CA THR A 110 -2.41 -11.77 -0.19
C THR A 110 -1.71 -13.06 0.19
N HIS A 111 -2.31 -13.83 1.11
CA HIS A 111 -1.79 -15.16 1.44
C HIS A 111 -2.92 -16.10 1.89
N GLY A 112 -3.11 -17.19 1.16
CA GLY A 112 -4.18 -18.15 1.46
C GLY A 112 -5.55 -17.48 1.46
N GLU A 113 -6.23 -17.53 2.61
CA GLU A 113 -7.55 -16.93 2.87
C GLU A 113 -7.44 -15.63 3.69
N GLU A 114 -6.25 -15.02 3.72
CA GLU A 114 -6.00 -13.81 4.49
C GLU A 114 -5.49 -12.68 3.58
N LEU A 115 -6.00 -11.47 3.84
CA LEU A 115 -5.56 -10.24 3.20
C LEU A 115 -4.86 -9.34 4.23
N PHE A 116 -3.70 -8.82 3.85
CA PHE A 116 -2.88 -7.95 4.69
C PHE A 116 -2.63 -6.62 4.00
N LEU A 117 -2.54 -5.56 4.80
CA LEU A 117 -2.02 -4.27 4.37
C LEU A 117 -0.59 -4.13 4.89
N VAL A 118 0.35 -3.75 4.00
CA VAL A 118 1.74 -3.41 4.34
C VAL A 118 1.93 -1.90 4.19
N TYR A 119 2.39 -1.22 5.23
CA TYR A 119 2.34 0.23 5.34
C TYR A 119 3.28 0.79 6.42
N THR A 120 3.47 2.11 6.39
CA THR A 120 4.06 2.89 7.48
C THR A 120 2.97 3.73 8.13
N ARG A 121 2.97 3.89 9.46
CA ARG A 121 2.00 4.72 10.18
C ARG A 121 2.67 5.66 11.20
N LYS A 122 1.88 6.62 11.68
CA LYS A 122 2.29 7.45 12.82
C LYS A 122 2.34 6.60 14.09
N ALA A 123 3.40 6.79 14.86
CA ALA A 123 3.59 6.20 16.17
C ALA A 123 4.45 7.15 17.04
N MET A 124 4.56 6.88 18.34
CA MET A 124 5.32 7.75 19.24
C MET A 124 6.83 7.58 19.02
N GLU A 125 7.26 6.34 18.79
CA GLU A 125 8.64 5.94 18.61
C GLU A 125 9.30 6.53 17.36
N ASN A 126 8.52 6.96 16.36
CA ASN A 126 9.01 7.48 15.09
C ASN A 126 8.51 8.90 14.79
N GLN A 127 8.07 9.64 15.83
CA GLN A 127 7.43 10.95 15.68
C GLN A 127 8.28 12.02 14.99
N ASN A 128 9.62 11.92 15.08
CA ASN A 128 10.55 12.86 14.44
C ASN A 128 11.14 12.30 13.13
N VAL A 129 10.80 11.07 12.74
CA VAL A 129 11.23 10.47 11.48
C VAL A 129 10.49 11.13 10.32
N ILE A 130 11.23 11.57 9.30
CA ILE A 130 10.66 12.26 8.14
C ILE A 130 9.58 11.40 7.50
N ARG A 131 8.34 11.93 7.49
CA ARG A 131 7.14 11.26 6.98
C ARG A 131 6.86 9.87 7.60
N TRP A 132 7.33 9.61 8.82
CA TRP A 132 7.13 8.34 9.51
C TRP A 132 7.57 7.13 8.67
N ARG A 133 8.63 7.30 7.87
CA ARG A 133 9.09 6.33 6.87
C ARG A 133 9.81 5.10 7.45
N ALA A 134 9.70 4.84 8.74
CA ALA A 134 10.15 3.62 9.40
C ALA A 134 9.43 3.49 10.74
N PRO A 135 9.21 2.27 11.27
CA PRO A 135 9.39 0.97 10.61
C PRO A 135 8.36 0.71 9.49
N LEU A 136 8.49 -0.44 8.81
CA LEU A 136 7.44 -0.98 7.93
C LEU A 136 6.63 -2.02 8.71
N TRP A 137 5.32 -1.84 8.77
CA TRP A 137 4.39 -2.76 9.42
C TRP A 137 3.56 -3.53 8.39
N MET A 138 2.97 -4.63 8.85
CA MET A 138 1.87 -5.31 8.18
C MET A 138 0.78 -5.65 9.19
N ALA A 139 -0.49 -5.59 8.79
CA ALA A 139 -1.61 -6.04 9.62
C ALA A 139 -2.66 -6.76 8.76
N ARG A 140 -3.35 -7.73 9.34
CA ARG A 140 -4.50 -8.39 8.70
C ARG A 140 -5.67 -7.45 8.58
N VAL A 141 -6.47 -7.68 7.55
CA VAL A 141 -7.70 -6.94 7.25
C VAL A 141 -8.89 -7.80 7.64
N ASN A 142 -9.77 -7.26 8.49
CA ASN A 142 -11.10 -7.82 8.66
C ASN A 142 -11.92 -7.50 7.40
N LEU A 143 -12.25 -8.52 6.61
CA LEU A 143 -12.94 -8.39 5.32
C LEU A 143 -14.43 -8.06 5.46
N GLU A 144 -15.06 -8.38 6.59
CA GLU A 144 -16.46 -8.03 6.84
C GLU A 144 -16.61 -6.53 7.16
N GLN A 145 -15.71 -6.02 7.99
CA GLN A 145 -15.76 -4.63 8.47
C GLN A 145 -14.94 -3.66 7.60
N HIS A 146 -14.04 -4.18 6.76
CA HIS A 146 -13.05 -3.40 6.02
C HIS A 146 -12.17 -2.53 6.95
N ARG A 147 -11.61 -3.18 7.97
CA ARG A 147 -10.79 -2.57 9.04
C ARG A 147 -9.50 -3.36 9.26
N LEU A 148 -8.48 -2.72 9.83
CA LEU A 148 -7.27 -3.42 10.25
C LEU A 148 -7.44 -4.05 11.63
N ILE A 149 -6.96 -5.27 11.80
CA ILE A 149 -6.97 -5.99 13.08
C ILE A 149 -5.69 -5.61 13.83
N ARG A 150 -5.82 -4.79 14.88
CA ARG A 150 -4.66 -4.18 15.56
C ARG A 150 -3.77 -5.24 16.20
N SER A 151 -4.37 -6.25 16.82
CA SER A 151 -3.66 -7.36 17.46
C SER A 151 -2.81 -8.21 16.51
N SER A 152 -3.03 -8.09 15.19
CA SER A 152 -2.27 -8.80 14.17
C SER A 152 -1.12 -7.99 13.57
N GLU A 153 -0.94 -6.73 13.99
CA GLU A 153 0.11 -5.89 13.44
C GLU A 153 1.50 -6.45 13.80
N GLN A 154 2.35 -6.61 12.79
CA GLN A 154 3.73 -7.05 12.94
C GLN A 154 4.67 -6.14 12.16
N VAL A 155 5.92 -6.09 12.61
CA VAL A 155 6.99 -5.36 11.93
C VAL A 155 7.57 -6.23 10.82
N VAL A 156 7.52 -5.74 9.58
CA VAL A 156 8.16 -6.37 8.41
C VAL A 156 9.64 -5.98 8.35
N PHE A 157 9.92 -4.69 8.50
CA PHE A 157 11.27 -4.16 8.64
C PHE A 157 11.34 -3.26 9.86
N PRO A 158 12.25 -3.52 10.80
CA PRO A 158 12.39 -2.68 11.98
C PRO A 158 12.94 -1.31 11.61
N MET A 159 12.64 -0.33 12.48
CA MET A 159 13.32 0.95 12.45
C MET A 159 14.66 0.76 13.16
N ILE A 160 15.75 0.95 12.43
CA ILE A 160 17.09 0.95 13.02
C ILE A 160 17.42 2.38 13.43
N GLY A 161 17.79 2.58 14.71
CA GLY A 161 18.06 3.89 15.30
C GLY A 161 16.92 4.41 16.16
N ASP A 162 17.03 5.67 16.59
CA ASP A 162 16.10 6.33 17.50
C ASP A 162 15.29 7.40 16.75
N GLY A 163 14.02 7.09 16.46
CA GLY A 163 13.11 7.97 15.74
C GLY A 163 12.60 9.18 16.54
N VAL A 164 13.02 9.33 17.80
CA VAL A 164 12.68 10.45 18.69
C VAL A 164 13.90 11.35 18.89
N SER A 165 14.98 10.82 19.47
CA SER A 165 16.13 11.63 19.88
C SER A 165 17.19 11.78 18.79
N GLN A 166 17.27 10.84 17.83
CA GLN A 166 18.28 10.86 16.77
C GLN A 166 17.66 10.54 15.39
N PRO A 167 16.62 11.28 14.96
CA PRO A 167 15.83 10.93 13.77
C PRO A 167 16.64 10.97 12.46
N ASP A 168 17.71 11.77 12.41
CA ASP A 168 18.60 11.85 11.26
C ASP A 168 19.48 10.60 11.08
N GLU A 169 19.50 9.70 12.06
CA GLU A 169 20.20 8.42 12.00
C GLU A 169 19.29 7.26 11.60
N VAL A 170 17.98 7.50 11.48
CA VAL A 170 17.01 6.51 11.04
C VAL A 170 16.99 6.43 9.51
N ALA A 171 17.21 5.23 8.99
CA ALA A 171 17.08 4.99 7.55
C ALA A 171 15.61 5.13 7.12
N LEU A 172 15.37 5.97 6.11
CA LEU A 172 14.03 6.24 5.60
C LEU A 172 13.69 5.21 4.53
N MET A 173 12.62 4.46 4.74
CA MET A 173 12.14 3.52 3.73
C MET A 173 11.60 4.26 2.52
N GLY A 174 12.03 3.79 1.35
CA GLY A 174 11.59 4.23 0.05
C GLY A 174 10.24 3.63 -0.33
N ASN A 175 10.03 3.53 -1.64
CA ASN A 175 8.95 2.71 -2.16
C ASN A 175 9.36 1.23 -2.03
N PHE A 176 8.40 0.42 -1.60
CA PHE A 176 8.52 -1.02 -1.38
C PHE A 176 7.57 -1.80 -2.28
N HIS A 177 7.82 -3.10 -2.42
CA HIS A 177 6.98 -3.97 -3.24
C HIS A 177 6.77 -5.32 -2.57
N ILE A 178 5.63 -5.94 -2.88
CA ILE A 178 5.25 -7.26 -2.39
C ILE A 178 5.33 -8.24 -3.56
N THR A 179 6.02 -9.35 -3.35
CA THR A 179 6.11 -10.42 -4.35
C THR A 179 5.62 -11.74 -3.75
N PRO A 180 4.49 -12.30 -4.23
CA PRO A 180 4.12 -13.66 -3.89
C PRO A 180 5.09 -14.62 -4.58
N VAL A 181 5.81 -15.44 -3.80
CA VAL A 181 6.85 -16.34 -4.33
C VAL A 181 6.36 -17.76 -4.42
N SER A 182 5.71 -18.25 -3.37
CA SER A 182 5.14 -19.59 -3.31
C SER A 182 3.95 -19.65 -2.35
N LYS A 183 3.33 -20.82 -2.23
CA LYS A 183 2.29 -21.09 -1.23
C LYS A 183 2.77 -20.93 0.21
N ASN A 184 4.08 -20.93 0.47
CA ASN A 184 4.65 -20.86 1.80
C ASN A 184 5.52 -19.63 1.99
N GLU A 185 5.61 -18.75 0.99
CA GLU A 185 6.55 -17.63 1.02
C GLU A 185 6.08 -16.41 0.23
N SER A 186 6.18 -15.25 0.87
CA SER A 186 6.01 -13.93 0.25
C SER A 186 7.22 -13.06 0.58
N TRP A 187 7.61 -12.19 -0.35
CA TRP A 187 8.72 -11.26 -0.17
C TRP A 187 8.24 -9.82 -0.07
N VAL A 188 8.88 -9.06 0.80
CA VAL A 188 8.77 -7.59 0.82
C VAL A 188 10.15 -7.02 0.55
N THR A 189 10.28 -6.24 -0.51
CA THR A 189 11.54 -5.58 -0.90
C THR A 189 11.42 -4.08 -0.74
N VAL A 190 12.44 -3.43 -0.18
CA VAL A 190 12.47 -1.98 -0.03
C VAL A 190 13.90 -1.46 -0.16
N GLY A 191 14.05 -0.30 -0.81
CA GLY A 191 15.27 0.50 -0.68
C GLY A 191 15.10 1.47 0.50
N GLU A 192 16.08 1.54 1.40
CA GLU A 192 16.13 2.56 2.45
C GLU A 192 17.35 3.46 2.27
N TRP A 193 17.31 4.68 2.81
CA TRP A 193 18.42 5.60 2.70
C TRP A 193 18.49 6.59 3.86
N LEU A 194 19.71 7.10 4.12
CA LEU A 194 20.02 8.09 5.15
C LEU A 194 20.31 9.44 4.49
N PRO A 195 19.32 10.34 4.36
CA PRO A 195 19.51 11.62 3.67
C PRO A 195 20.60 12.49 4.30
N ARG A 196 20.80 12.39 5.61
CA ARG A 196 21.77 13.20 6.38
C ARG A 196 23.11 12.51 6.62
N LYS A 197 23.33 11.31 6.07
CA LYS A 197 24.59 10.55 6.17
C LYS A 197 25.06 10.17 4.77
N ASP A 198 25.40 11.19 3.98
CA ASP A 198 25.94 11.06 2.61
C ASP A 198 24.99 10.34 1.62
N ALA A 199 23.68 10.40 1.87
CA ALA A 199 22.65 9.76 1.04
C ALA A 199 22.89 8.25 0.79
N ARG A 200 23.59 7.56 1.69
CA ARG A 200 23.84 6.11 1.59
C ARG A 200 22.58 5.32 1.94
N GLY A 201 22.48 4.09 1.44
CA GLY A 201 21.29 3.27 1.62
C GLY A 201 21.53 1.78 1.43
N ASN A 202 20.52 1.00 1.77
CA ASN A 202 20.50 -0.46 1.62
C ASN A 202 19.35 -0.89 0.72
N LEU A 203 19.51 -2.03 0.05
CA LEU A 203 18.39 -2.80 -0.51
C LEU A 203 18.07 -3.93 0.47
N LEU A 204 16.85 -3.94 0.98
CA LEU A 204 16.38 -4.91 1.97
C LEU A 204 15.37 -5.88 1.36
N LEU A 205 15.41 -7.12 1.84
CA LEU A 205 14.46 -8.19 1.52
C LEU A 205 14.00 -8.84 2.83
N ALA A 206 12.69 -8.81 3.08
CA ALA A 206 12.05 -9.61 4.13
C ALA A 206 11.40 -10.83 3.49
N ARG A 207 11.67 -12.00 4.06
CA ARG A 207 11.06 -13.28 3.65
C ARG A 207 10.00 -13.66 4.67
N LEU A 208 8.73 -13.46 4.31
CA LEU A 208 7.59 -13.86 5.13
C LEU A 208 7.32 -15.34 4.88
N ARG A 209 7.54 -16.17 5.91
CA ARG A 209 7.32 -17.61 5.86
C ARG A 209 5.95 -17.94 6.43
N TRP A 210 5.19 -18.69 5.65
CA TRP A 210 3.84 -19.08 6.00
C TRP A 210 3.80 -20.56 6.37
N PRO A 211 3.04 -20.93 7.42
CA PRO A 211 2.84 -22.33 7.76
C PRO A 211 2.34 -23.11 6.54
N ALA A 212 2.80 -24.34 6.37
CA ALA A 212 2.12 -25.26 5.47
C ALA A 212 0.71 -25.50 6.01
N LYS A 213 -0.31 -25.15 5.21
CA LYS A 213 -1.66 -25.66 5.42
C LYS A 213 -1.69 -27.15 5.11
#